data_AF-A0A8X6I5U0-F1
#
_entry.id   AF-A0A8X6I5U0-F1
#
_cell.length_a   1.000
_cell.length_b   1.000
_cell.length_c   1.000
_cell.angle_alpha   90.00
_cell.angle_beta   90.00
_cell.angle_gamma   90.00
#
_symmetry.space_group_name_H-M   'P 1'
#
loop_
_entity.id
_entity.type
_entity.pdbx_description
1 polymer ?
#
loop_
_entity_poly.entity_id
_entity_poly.type
_entity_poly.pdbx_seq_one_letter_code
_entity_poly.pdbx_strand_id
1 'polypeptide(L)'
;MSQLMRRHSLTLQLVRRVEEELSPLSFLLLCSLLSNMYKALATYIAMDNAIIFSTLIWDCLPSMTLMPLCLAGVTLSASRISSRVSGIQASLQMDHNVLLNRNCLNSKTTKLLRAMLKTEFPKMTSGGIMELKPGLIFSVFGTLFTYGLLIRSVKKD
;
A
#
# COMPACT_ATOMS: atom_id res chain seq x y z
N MET A 1 -5.28 21.39 -27.31
CA MET A 1 -4.70 20.66 -26.17
C MET A 1 -3.80 19.57 -26.75
N SER A 2 -2.50 19.54 -26.43
CA SER A 2 -1.57 18.58 -27.03
C SER A 2 -1.91 17.14 -26.60
N GLN A 3 -1.66 16.15 -27.48
CA GLN A 3 -1.96 14.73 -27.23
C GLN A 3 -1.29 14.21 -25.95
N LEU A 4 -0.12 14.76 -25.60
CA LEU A 4 0.62 14.49 -24.37
C LEU A 4 -0.14 14.94 -23.10
N MET A 5 -0.76 16.12 -23.13
CA MET A 5 -1.55 16.64 -21.99
C MET A 5 -2.82 15.84 -21.76
N ARG A 6 -3.42 15.33 -22.84
CA ARG A 6 -4.55 14.41 -22.76
C ARG A 6 -4.15 13.08 -22.12
N ARG A 7 -3.00 12.51 -22.51
CA ARG A 7 -2.50 11.27 -21.88
C ARG A 7 -2.16 11.47 -20.40
N HIS A 8 -1.46 12.56 -20.05
CA HIS A 8 -1.10 12.86 -18.66
C HIS A 8 -2.33 13.05 -17.76
N SER A 9 -3.34 13.79 -18.24
CA SER A 9 -4.59 13.98 -17.50
C SER A 9 -5.39 12.69 -17.34
N LEU A 10 -5.42 11.82 -18.36
CA LEU A 10 -6.04 10.49 -18.26
C LEU A 10 -5.33 9.61 -17.24
N THR A 11 -3.99 9.58 -17.26
CA THR A 11 -3.21 8.84 -16.25
C THR A 11 -3.48 9.36 -14.85
N LEU A 12 -3.51 10.68 -14.66
CA LEU A 12 -3.79 11.31 -13.37
C LEU A 12 -5.20 10.97 -12.87
N GLN A 13 -6.21 11.02 -13.75
CA GLN A 13 -7.58 10.62 -13.43
C GLN A 13 -7.68 9.15 -13.04
N LEU A 14 -6.97 8.27 -13.77
CA LEU A 14 -7.00 6.84 -13.51
C LEU A 14 -6.33 6.52 -12.17
N VAL A 15 -5.17 7.12 -11.88
CA VAL A 15 -4.49 6.97 -10.59
C VAL A 15 -5.35 7.50 -9.44
N ARG A 16 -6.02 8.65 -9.61
CA ARG A 16 -6.97 9.17 -8.61
C ARG A 16 -8.14 8.23 -8.37
N ARG A 17 -8.79 7.75 -9.42
CA ARG A 17 -9.94 6.85 -9.28
C ARG A 17 -9.54 5.55 -8.59
N VAL A 18 -8.38 5.00 -8.95
CA VAL A 18 -7.84 3.81 -8.26
C VAL A 18 -7.58 4.13 -6.80
N GLU A 19 -7.01 5.28 -6.46
CA GLU A 19 -6.77 5.65 -5.05
C GLU A 19 -8.09 5.84 -4.28
N GLU A 20 -9.06 6.57 -4.84
CA GLU A 20 -10.38 6.81 -4.23
C GLU A 20 -11.15 5.50 -3.95
N GLU A 21 -11.09 4.52 -4.84
CA GLU A 21 -11.76 3.22 -4.65
C GLU A 21 -10.95 2.28 -3.76
N LEU A 22 -9.63 2.21 -3.94
CA LEU A 22 -8.76 1.24 -3.26
C LEU A 22 -8.42 1.68 -1.83
N SER A 23 -8.46 2.98 -1.52
CA SER A 23 -8.14 3.54 -0.20
C SER A 23 -9.09 3.03 0.90
N PRO A 24 -10.43 3.15 0.79
CA PRO A 24 -11.34 2.61 1.79
C PRO A 24 -11.36 1.08 1.82
N LEU A 25 -11.24 0.44 0.66
CA LEU A 25 -11.18 -1.03 0.53
C LEU A 25 -9.94 -1.60 1.25
N SER A 26 -8.77 -1.00 1.03
CA SER A 26 -7.53 -1.41 1.67
C SER A 26 -7.57 -1.17 3.18
N PHE A 27 -8.21 -0.09 3.65
CA PHE A 27 -8.41 0.16 5.07
C PHE A 27 -9.29 -0.91 5.73
N LEU A 28 -10.46 -1.20 5.16
CA LEU A 28 -11.35 -2.23 5.69
C LEU A 28 -10.69 -3.62 5.66
N LEU A 29 -9.98 -3.92 4.57
CA LEU A 29 -9.23 -5.16 4.43
C LEU A 29 -8.13 -5.27 5.49
N LEU A 30 -7.36 -4.21 5.73
CA LEU A 30 -6.35 -4.15 6.80
C LEU A 30 -6.96 -4.36 8.19
N CYS A 31 -8.05 -3.66 8.51
CA CYS A 31 -8.75 -3.83 9.78
C CYS A 31 -9.26 -5.26 9.98
N SER A 32 -9.84 -5.86 8.93
CA SER A 32 -10.32 -7.25 8.94
C SER A 32 -9.17 -8.24 9.13
N LEU A 33 -8.08 -8.09 8.37
CA LEU A 33 -6.88 -8.93 8.46
C LEU A 33 -6.27 -8.88 9.85
N LEU A 34 -6.03 -7.68 10.40
CA LEU A 34 -5.49 -7.51 11.75
C LEU A 34 -6.39 -8.13 12.81
N SER A 35 -7.70 -7.87 12.74
CA SER A 35 -8.66 -8.43 13.71
C SER A 35 -8.67 -9.96 13.69
N ASN A 36 -8.63 -10.57 12.50
CA ASN A 36 -8.61 -12.02 12.36
C ASN A 36 -7.28 -12.63 12.82
N MET A 37 -6.15 -11.99 12.53
CA MET A 37 -4.84 -12.41 13.03
C MET A 37 -4.78 -12.37 14.57
N TYR A 38 -5.27 -11.29 15.19
CA TYR A 38 -5.34 -11.20 16.65
C TYR A 38 -6.27 -12.24 17.27
N LYS A 39 -7.44 -12.49 16.65
CA LYS A 39 -8.35 -13.56 17.08
C LYS A 39 -7.67 -14.93 17.01
N ALA A 40 -7.07 -15.26 15.87
CA ALA A 40 -6.36 -16.53 15.70
C ALA A 40 -5.23 -16.70 16.73
N LEU A 41 -4.49 -15.62 17.01
CA LEU A 41 -3.42 -15.61 18.02
C LEU A 41 -3.97 -15.83 19.44
N ALA A 42 -5.03 -15.12 19.81
CA ALA A 42 -5.65 -15.26 21.13
C ALA A 42 -6.22 -16.67 21.35
N THR A 43 -6.93 -17.22 20.35
CA THR A 43 -7.46 -18.59 20.41
C THR A 43 -6.36 -19.63 20.50
N TYR A 44 -5.25 -19.44 19.77
CA TYR A 44 -4.09 -20.33 19.84
C TYR A 44 -3.45 -20.32 21.23
N ILE A 45 -3.29 -19.14 21.86
CA ILE A 45 -2.66 -19.02 23.19
C ILE A 45 -3.59 -19.52 24.30
N ALA A 46 -4.90 -19.33 24.18
CA ALA A 46 -5.88 -19.72 25.20
C ALA A 46 -6.01 -21.24 25.37
N MET A 47 -5.70 -22.03 24.34
CA MET A 47 -5.85 -23.49 24.35
C MET A 47 -4.86 -24.21 25.27
N ASP A 48 -5.36 -25.20 26.01
CA ASP A 48 -4.58 -26.11 26.89
C ASP A 48 -4.72 -27.61 26.48
N ASN A 49 -5.63 -27.94 25.55
CA ASN A 49 -5.99 -29.33 25.23
C ASN A 49 -5.52 -29.76 23.82
N ALA A 50 -4.73 -30.83 23.76
CA ALA A 50 -4.13 -31.38 22.54
C ALA A 50 -5.13 -31.94 21.51
N ILE A 51 -6.35 -32.29 21.93
CA ILE A 51 -7.36 -32.94 21.05
C ILE A 51 -8.08 -31.91 20.16
N ILE A 52 -8.27 -30.68 20.65
CA ILE A 52 -8.87 -29.58 19.87
C ILE A 52 -7.85 -28.94 18.91
N PHE A 53 -6.57 -29.26 19.09
CA PHE A 53 -5.46 -28.67 18.37
C PHE A 53 -5.50 -28.96 16.85
N SER A 54 -5.94 -30.15 16.43
CA SER A 54 -5.92 -30.54 15.00
C SER A 54 -6.92 -29.76 14.14
N THR A 55 -8.15 -29.59 14.59
CA THR A 55 -9.18 -28.83 13.86
C THR A 55 -8.86 -27.34 13.85
N LEU A 56 -8.34 -26.80 14.96
CA LEU A 56 -7.99 -25.40 15.08
C LEU A 56 -6.72 -25.01 14.32
N ILE A 57 -5.75 -25.92 14.15
CA ILE A 57 -4.62 -25.68 13.24
C ILE A 57 -5.12 -25.43 11.82
N TRP A 58 -6.08 -26.23 11.34
CA TRP A 58 -6.61 -26.05 9.99
C TRP A 58 -7.37 -24.74 9.78
N ASP A 59 -7.98 -24.19 10.83
CA ASP A 59 -8.65 -22.88 10.77
C ASP A 59 -7.69 -21.68 10.96
N CYS A 60 -6.70 -21.83 11.85
CA CYS A 60 -5.75 -20.75 12.15
C CYS A 60 -4.60 -20.65 11.14
N LEU A 61 -4.12 -21.77 10.59
CA LEU A 61 -2.96 -21.79 9.68
C LEU A 61 -3.21 -21.02 8.37
N PRO A 62 -4.36 -21.15 7.69
CA PRO A 62 -4.68 -20.33 6.52
C PRO A 62 -4.79 -18.85 6.90
N SER A 63 -5.40 -18.54 8.04
CA SER A 63 -5.51 -17.17 8.53
C SER A 63 -4.14 -16.56 8.85
N MET A 64 -3.19 -17.35 9.36
CA MET A 64 -1.83 -16.90 9.68
C MET A 64 -0.91 -16.78 8.46
N THR A 65 -1.18 -17.50 7.37
CA THR A 65 -0.29 -17.57 6.19
C THR A 65 -0.85 -16.88 4.95
N LEU A 66 -2.15 -16.98 4.70
CA LEU A 66 -2.83 -16.37 3.56
C LEU A 66 -3.05 -14.87 3.79
N MET A 67 -3.36 -14.45 5.02
CA MET A 67 -3.60 -13.04 5.34
C MET A 67 -2.36 -12.14 5.17
N PRO A 68 -1.16 -12.51 5.67
CA PRO A 68 0.04 -11.73 5.39
C PRO A 68 0.42 -11.78 3.91
N LEU A 69 0.12 -12.87 3.19
CA LEU A 69 0.37 -12.96 1.76
C LEU A 69 -0.54 -11.99 0.98
N CYS A 70 -1.82 -11.91 1.31
CA CYS A 70 -2.74 -10.91 0.76
C CYS A 70 -2.26 -9.49 1.06
N LEU A 71 -1.85 -9.23 2.31
CA LEU A 71 -1.28 -7.94 2.72
C LEU A 71 -0.03 -7.57 1.90
N ALA A 72 0.88 -8.52 1.71
CA ALA A 72 2.08 -8.34 0.90
C ALA A 72 1.73 -8.06 -0.57
N GLY A 73 0.76 -8.79 -1.13
CA GLY A 73 0.28 -8.58 -2.49
C GLY A 73 -0.28 -7.18 -2.72
N VAL A 74 -1.16 -6.71 -1.83
CA VAL A 74 -1.77 -5.37 -1.93
C VAL A 74 -0.73 -4.27 -1.74
N THR A 75 0.13 -4.37 -0.73
CA THR A 75 1.18 -3.37 -0.46
C THR A 75 2.25 -3.32 -1.56
N LEU A 76 2.68 -4.46 -2.10
CA LEU A 76 3.62 -4.50 -3.23
C LEU A 76 2.99 -3.92 -4.51
N SER A 77 1.71 -4.20 -4.75
CA SER A 77 1.01 -3.66 -5.92
C SER A 77 0.85 -2.14 -5.83
N ALA A 78 0.41 -1.63 -4.68
CA ALA A 78 0.33 -0.20 -4.41
C ALA A 78 1.70 0.48 -4.53
N SER A 79 2.75 -0.13 -3.98
CA SER A 79 4.14 0.34 -4.08
C SER A 79 4.64 0.39 -5.53
N ARG A 80 4.35 -0.63 -6.34
CA ARG A 80 4.70 -0.65 -7.77
C ARG A 80 3.99 0.45 -8.56
N ILE A 81 2.70 0.69 -8.28
CA ILE A 81 1.96 1.78 -8.92
C ILE A 81 2.59 3.13 -8.54
N SER A 82 2.85 3.35 -7.25
CA SER A 82 3.50 4.56 -6.77
C SER A 82 4.88 4.76 -7.41
N SER A 83 5.69 3.71 -7.49
CA SER A 83 7.03 3.76 -8.10
C SER A 83 6.98 4.09 -9.59
N ARG A 84 6.06 3.48 -10.36
CA ARG A 84 5.88 3.79 -11.78
C ARG A 84 5.44 5.23 -12.00
N VAL A 85 4.54 5.74 -11.15
CA VAL A 85 4.05 7.12 -11.21
C VAL A 85 5.18 8.11 -10.89
N SER A 86 5.97 7.86 -9.85
CA SER A 86 7.16 8.65 -9.54
C SER A 86 8.20 8.60 -10.66
N GLY A 87 8.36 7.44 -11.32
CA GLY A 87 9.22 7.30 -12.50
C GLY A 87 8.78 8.16 -13.67
N ILE A 88 7.47 8.23 -13.96
CA ILE A 88 6.91 9.12 -14.99
C ILE A 88 7.23 10.58 -14.66
N GLN A 89 7.08 10.99 -13.39
CA GLN A 89 7.39 12.35 -12.95
C GLN A 89 8.89 12.67 -13.07
N ALA A 90 9.76 11.72 -12.72
CA ALA A 90 11.22 11.85 -12.86
C ALA A 90 11.65 11.96 -14.33
N SER A 91 11.09 11.14 -15.23
CA SER A 91 11.32 11.25 -16.68
C SER A 91 10.86 12.61 -17.21
N LEU A 92 9.69 13.09 -16.79
CA LEU A 92 9.19 14.41 -17.18
C LEU A 92 10.11 15.55 -16.72
N GLN A 93 10.68 15.42 -15.51
CA GLN A 93 11.62 16.39 -14.96
C GLN A 93 12.96 16.36 -15.71
N MET A 94 13.43 15.18 -16.10
CA MET A 94 14.64 15.01 -16.89
C MET A 94 14.48 15.62 -18.29
N ASP A 95 13.35 15.36 -18.96
CA ASP A 95 13.00 15.98 -20.25
C ASP A 95 12.91 17.50 -20.13
N HIS A 96 12.35 18.02 -19.03
CA HIS A 96 12.31 19.45 -18.76
C HIS A 96 13.71 20.06 -18.67
N ASN A 97 14.60 19.43 -17.91
CA ASN A 97 15.98 19.90 -17.72
C ASN A 97 16.76 19.85 -19.04
N VAL A 98 16.64 18.77 -19.82
CA VAL A 98 17.32 18.64 -21.13
C VAL A 98 16.84 19.69 -22.12
N LEU A 99 15.53 19.90 -22.21
CA LEU A 99 14.96 20.88 -23.12
C LEU A 99 15.31 22.32 -22.72
N LEU A 100 15.40 22.61 -21.42
CA LEU A 100 15.77 23.92 -20.89
C LEU A 100 17.24 24.22 -21.17
N ASN A 101 18.11 23.21 -21.08
CA ASN A 101 19.53 23.34 -21.39
C ASN A 101 19.81 23.50 -22.90
N ARG A 102 18.95 22.99 -23.77
CA ARG A 102 19.11 23.11 -25.23
C ARG A 102 18.58 24.42 -25.83
N ASN A 103 17.97 25.32 -25.05
CA ASN A 103 17.27 26.52 -25.54
C ASN A 103 16.23 26.25 -26.67
N CYS A 104 15.86 24.99 -26.91
CA CYS A 104 14.94 24.56 -27.97
C CYS A 104 13.46 24.66 -27.57
N LEU A 105 13.14 25.34 -26.47
CA LEU A 105 11.81 25.33 -25.91
C LEU A 105 10.92 26.43 -26.49
N ASN A 106 9.98 26.00 -27.33
CA ASN A 106 8.83 26.81 -27.70
C ASN A 106 8.03 27.16 -26.41
N SER A 107 7.71 28.43 -26.20
CA SER A 107 7.03 28.95 -24.97
C SER A 107 5.81 28.12 -24.55
N LYS A 108 5.08 27.56 -25.53
CA LYS A 108 3.91 26.69 -25.31
C LYS A 108 4.28 25.33 -24.70
N THR A 109 5.36 24.68 -25.14
CA THR A 109 5.80 23.39 -24.59
C THR A 109 6.38 23.54 -23.19
N THR A 110 7.07 24.66 -22.90
CA THR A 110 7.59 24.97 -21.55
C THR A 110 6.47 25.17 -20.54
N LYS A 111 5.44 25.94 -20.90
CA LYS A 111 4.25 26.12 -20.05
C LYS A 111 3.52 24.80 -19.80
N LEU A 112 3.40 23.95 -20.82
CA LEU A 112 2.75 22.65 -20.71
C LEU A 112 3.50 21.72 -19.74
N LEU A 113 4.80 21.60 -19.91
CA LEU A 113 5.64 20.72 -19.10
C LEU A 113 5.68 21.18 -17.64
N ARG A 114 5.74 22.50 -17.42
CA ARG A 114 5.63 23.09 -16.08
C ARG A 114 4.26 22.81 -15.44
N ALA A 115 3.17 22.87 -16.20
CA ALA A 115 1.85 22.53 -15.70
C ALA A 115 1.75 21.05 -15.29
N MET A 116 2.35 20.15 -16.06
CA MET A 116 2.41 18.71 -15.75
C MET A 116 3.27 18.38 -14.52
N LEU A 117 4.39 19.09 -14.36
CA LEU A 117 5.27 18.95 -13.18
C LEU A 117 4.61 19.50 -11.91
N LYS A 118 3.76 20.52 -12.02
CA LYS A 118 3.04 21.12 -10.89
C LYS A 118 1.89 20.24 -10.40
N THR A 119 1.36 19.35 -11.25
CA THR A 119 0.38 18.34 -10.83
C THR A 119 1.08 17.21 -10.08
N GLU A 120 0.92 17.18 -8.76
CA GLU A 120 1.32 16.04 -7.93
C GLU A 120 0.35 14.87 -8.14
N PHE A 121 0.90 13.67 -8.26
CA PHE A 121 0.11 12.45 -8.24
C PHE A 121 -0.28 12.11 -6.80
N PRO A 122 -1.51 11.61 -6.58
CA PRO A 122 -1.92 11.19 -5.25
C PRO A 122 -1.06 10.01 -4.79
N LYS A 123 -0.66 10.05 -3.53
CA LYS A 123 0.01 8.92 -2.89
C LYS A 123 -1.00 7.82 -2.62
N MET A 124 -0.61 6.56 -2.82
CA MET A 124 -1.44 5.43 -2.45
C MET A 124 -1.55 5.31 -0.93
N THR A 125 -2.73 5.63 -0.40
CA THR A 125 -3.03 5.54 1.03
C THR A 125 -4.14 4.53 1.28
N SER A 126 -4.18 4.00 2.50
CA SER A 126 -5.27 3.21 3.06
C SER A 126 -6.11 4.12 3.94
N GLY A 127 -7.29 4.48 3.47
CA GLY A 127 -8.25 5.35 4.15
C GLY A 127 -7.75 6.78 4.40
N GLY A 128 -6.72 7.25 3.70
CA GLY A 128 -6.06 8.53 3.99
C GLY A 128 -5.21 8.54 5.26
N ILE A 129 -5.16 7.43 6.01
CA ILE A 129 -4.52 7.34 7.32
C ILE A 129 -3.12 6.73 7.20
N MET A 130 -2.97 5.70 6.37
CA MET A 130 -1.72 4.93 6.32
C MET A 130 -1.21 4.77 4.89
N GLU A 131 0.01 5.22 4.61
CA GLU A 131 0.65 5.00 3.31
C GLU A 131 0.93 3.50 3.11
N LEU A 132 0.52 2.94 1.97
CA LEU A 132 0.74 1.52 1.61
C LEU A 132 2.20 1.30 1.20
N LYS A 133 3.09 1.31 2.19
CA LYS A 133 4.52 1.04 2.01
C LYS A 133 4.86 -0.39 2.41
N PRO A 134 5.93 -0.98 1.83
CA PRO A 134 6.41 -2.30 2.25
C PRO A 134 6.73 -2.39 3.75
N GLY A 135 7.13 -1.27 4.38
CA GLY A 135 7.37 -1.17 5.82
C GLY A 135 6.15 -1.50 6.69
N LEU A 136 4.94 -1.37 6.14
CA LEU A 136 3.68 -1.68 6.84
C LEU A 136 3.60 -3.15 7.23
N ILE A 137 4.15 -4.04 6.40
CA ILE A 137 4.21 -5.49 6.68
C ILE A 137 5.00 -5.74 7.97
N PHE A 138 6.20 -5.15 8.08
CA PHE A 138 7.05 -5.30 9.27
C PHE A 138 6.39 -4.73 10.52
N SER A 139 5.67 -3.61 10.39
CA SER A 139 4.91 -3.04 11.50
C SER A 139 3.81 -3.99 11.98
N VAL A 140 3.03 -4.58 11.06
CA VAL A 140 1.98 -5.56 11.40
C VAL A 140 2.56 -6.79 12.08
N PHE A 141 3.62 -7.39 11.53
CA PHE A 141 4.30 -8.52 12.17
C PHE A 141 4.88 -8.17 13.54
N GLY A 142 5.47 -6.98 13.68
CA GLY A 142 5.98 -6.48 14.95
C GLY A 142 4.87 -6.38 16.00
N THR A 143 3.73 -5.78 15.65
CA THR A 143 2.60 -5.68 16.58
C THR A 143 2.07 -7.05 16.98
N LEU A 144 1.91 -7.98 16.02
CA LEU A 144 1.49 -9.35 16.30
C LEU A 144 2.43 -10.07 17.28
N PHE A 145 3.73 -9.91 17.08
CA PHE A 145 4.74 -10.49 17.97
C PHE A 145 4.67 -9.89 19.38
N THR A 146 4.63 -8.56 19.50
CA THR A 146 4.55 -7.87 20.79
C THR A 146 3.29 -8.24 21.56
N TYR A 147 2.12 -8.19 20.93
CA TYR A 147 0.86 -8.55 21.59
C TYR A 147 0.78 -10.05 21.88
N GLY A 148 1.32 -10.90 21.01
CA GLY A 148 1.41 -12.34 21.28
C GLY A 148 2.23 -12.65 22.53
N LEU A 149 3.38 -11.99 22.70
CA LEU A 149 4.18 -12.08 23.91
C LEU A 149 3.45 -11.56 25.14
N LEU A 150 2.71 -10.46 25.01
CA LEU A 150 1.97 -9.83 26.11
C LEU A 150 0.80 -10.70 26.58
N ILE A 151 0.05 -11.31 25.66
CA ILE A 151 -1.01 -12.27 25.99
C ILE A 151 -0.40 -13.49 26.70
N ARG A 152 0.76 -13.97 26.23
CA ARG A 152 1.45 -15.10 26.85
C ARG A 152 1.98 -14.77 28.25
N SER A 153 2.48 -13.55 28.49
CA SER A 153 2.95 -13.15 29.83
C SER A 153 1.79 -13.08 30.82
N VAL A 154 0.65 -12.54 30.41
CA VAL A 154 -0.55 -12.44 31.27
C VAL A 154 -1.14 -13.81 31.62
N LYS A 155 -1.06 -14.81 30.73
CA LYS A 155 -1.54 -16.18 31.03
C LYS A 155 -0.62 -16.94 32.02
N LYS A 156 0.60 -16.44 32.29
CA LYS A 156 1.60 -17.15 33.11
C LYS A 156 1.52 -16.78 34.61
N ASP A 157 0.74 -15.75 34.94
CA ASP A 157 0.31 -15.40 36.31
C ASP A 157 -1.07 -16.01 36.60
#